data_AF-A0A937P4T1-F1
#
_entry.id   AF-A0A937P4T1-F1
#
_cell.length_a   1.000
_cell.length_b   1.000
_cell.length_c   1.000
_cell.angle_alpha   90.00
_cell.angle_beta   90.00
_cell.angle_gamma   90.00
#
_symmetry.space_group_name_H-M   'P 1'
#
loop_
_entity.id
_entity.type
_entity.pdbx_description
1 polymer ?
#
loop_
_entity_poly.entity_id
_entity_poly.type
_entity_poly.pdbx_seq_one_letter_code
_entity_poly.pdbx_strand_id
1 'polypeptide(L)'
;MIEKIEQLLKDDTAGDPITGIKWTKTTTVKIAEELKHEGICVSSDTIRKLLKDMGYSLKINYKKIESNPSKSTPESRKKRDQQFTYISQMRESFLKQKSLMIS
;
A
#
# COMPACT_ATOMS: atom_id res chain seq x y z
N MET A 1 -2.63 -19.49 14.80
CA MET A 1 -2.89 -18.85 13.48
C MET A 1 -3.49 -17.46 13.66
N ILE A 2 -4.64 -17.30 14.35
CA ILE A 2 -5.29 -15.99 14.56
C ILE A 2 -4.39 -15.03 15.36
N GLU A 3 -3.81 -15.47 16.48
CA GLU A 3 -2.85 -14.66 17.26
C GLU A 3 -1.63 -14.19 16.44
N LYS A 4 -1.20 -14.98 15.46
CA LYS A 4 -0.05 -14.66 14.61
C LYS A 4 -0.38 -13.63 13.56
N ILE A 5 -1.59 -13.73 13.01
CA ILE A 5 -2.17 -12.69 12.17
C ILE A 5 -2.32 -11.40 12.99
N GLU A 6 -2.80 -11.46 14.24
CA GLU A 6 -2.85 -10.28 15.12
C GLU A 6 -1.47 -9.68 15.41
N GLN A 7 -0.44 -10.50 15.64
CA GLN A 7 0.93 -9.99 15.84
C GLN A 7 1.46 -9.30 14.57
N LEU A 8 1.35 -9.94 13.41
CA LEU A 8 1.74 -9.34 12.12
C LEU A 8 0.95 -8.07 11.81
N LEU A 9 -0.32 -8.06 12.19
CA LEU A 9 -1.16 -6.89 12.04
C LEU A 9 -0.84 -5.81 13.07
N LYS A 10 -0.37 -6.12 14.27
CA LYS A 10 -0.17 -5.12 15.33
C LYS A 10 0.82 -4.04 14.92
N ASP A 11 1.88 -4.41 14.20
CA ASP A 11 2.87 -3.48 13.63
C ASP A 11 2.33 -2.65 12.45
N ASP A 12 1.25 -3.11 11.83
CA ASP A 12 0.72 -2.61 10.56
C ASP A 12 -0.70 -2.02 10.67
N THR A 13 -1.34 -2.18 11.83
CA THR A 13 -2.69 -1.76 12.14
C THR A 13 -2.70 -0.29 12.46
N ALA A 14 -3.28 0.48 11.55
CA ALA A 14 -3.67 1.87 11.79
C ALA A 14 -5.17 1.86 12.13
N GLY A 15 -5.54 2.39 13.31
CA GLY A 15 -6.93 2.49 13.75
C GLY A 15 -7.39 3.93 13.84
N ASP A 16 -8.70 4.14 13.71
CA ASP A 16 -9.33 5.39 14.08
C ASP A 16 -9.83 5.30 15.54
N PRO A 17 -9.35 6.16 16.46
CA PRO A 17 -9.65 6.05 17.90
C PRO A 17 -11.12 6.35 18.25
N ILE A 18 -11.89 6.93 17.32
CA ILE A 18 -13.27 7.38 17.56
C ILE A 18 -14.28 6.35 17.05
N THR A 19 -13.99 5.70 15.92
CA THR A 19 -14.91 4.75 15.26
C THR A 19 -14.54 3.29 15.50
N GLY A 20 -13.37 3.01 16.07
CA GLY A 20 -12.91 1.65 16.38
C GLY A 20 -12.55 0.82 15.14
N ILE A 21 -12.58 1.42 13.95
CA ILE A 21 -12.28 0.73 12.70
C ILE A 21 -10.76 0.57 12.59
N LYS A 22 -10.33 -0.69 12.41
CA LYS A 22 -8.93 -1.05 12.21
C LYS A 22 -8.65 -1.23 10.72
N TRP A 23 -7.65 -0.54 10.21
CA TRP A 23 -7.18 -0.64 8.83
C TRP A 23 -5.75 -1.19 8.84
N THR A 24 -5.44 -2.00 7.84
CA THR A 24 -4.09 -2.56 7.65
C THR A 24 -3.55 -2.11 6.31
N LYS A 25 -2.30 -1.63 6.28
CA LYS A 25 -1.60 -1.23 5.06
C LYS A 25 -1.00 -2.45 4.32
N THR A 26 -0.93 -3.59 4.98
CA THR A 26 -0.40 -4.85 4.48
C THR A 26 -1.47 -5.64 3.74
N THR A 27 -1.11 -6.06 2.52
CA THR A 27 -1.96 -6.86 1.64
C THR A 27 -2.11 -8.29 2.17
N THR A 28 -3.28 -8.90 1.97
CA THR A 28 -3.54 -10.31 2.35
C THR A 28 -2.55 -11.31 1.75
N VAL A 29 -1.96 -11.01 0.60
CA VAL A 29 -0.91 -11.82 -0.03
C VAL A 29 0.36 -11.85 0.83
N LYS A 30 0.79 -10.69 1.34
CA LYS A 30 2.01 -10.59 2.15
C LYS A 30 1.83 -11.31 3.50
N ILE A 31 0.64 -11.24 4.08
CA ILE A 31 0.29 -12.02 5.28
C ILE A 31 0.32 -13.53 4.98
N ALA A 32 -0.16 -13.96 3.80
CA ALA A 32 -0.10 -15.35 3.39
C ALA A 32 1.34 -15.86 3.24
N GLU A 33 2.23 -15.02 2.68
CA GLU A 33 3.64 -15.37 2.54
C GLU A 33 4.36 -15.48 3.89
N GLU A 34 4.12 -14.55 4.81
CA GLU A 34 4.65 -14.60 6.18
C GLU A 34 4.18 -15.87 6.91
N LEU A 35 2.89 -16.19 6.81
CA LEU A 35 2.35 -17.43 7.41
C LEU A 35 2.92 -18.69 6.77
N LYS A 36 3.18 -18.65 5.46
CA LYS A 36 3.83 -19.75 4.74
C LYS A 36 5.27 -19.96 5.22
N HIS A 37 5.98 -18.89 5.55
CA HIS A 37 7.33 -18.98 6.14
C HIS A 37 7.33 -19.67 7.51
N GLU A 38 6.24 -19.54 8.28
CA GLU A 38 6.04 -20.29 9.54
C GLU A 38 5.44 -21.70 9.33
N GLY A 39 5.31 -22.18 8.09
CA GLY A 39 4.80 -23.52 7.78
C GLY A 39 3.27 -23.62 7.67
N ILE A 40 2.57 -22.49 7.69
CA ILE A 40 1.10 -22.43 7.58
C ILE A 40 0.72 -21.98 6.16
N CYS A 41 0.36 -22.94 5.30
CA CYS A 41 -0.17 -22.65 3.97
C CYS A 41 -1.63 -22.20 4.03
N VAL A 42 -1.87 -20.89 3.94
CA VAL A 42 -3.21 -20.30 3.82
C VAL A 42 -3.33 -19.47 2.56
N SER A 43 -4.52 -19.47 1.96
CA SER A 43 -4.81 -18.63 0.81
C SER A 43 -5.07 -17.18 1.24
N SER A 44 -4.80 -16.23 0.33
CA SER A 44 -5.14 -14.81 0.52
C SER A 44 -6.65 -14.58 0.72
N ASP A 45 -7.50 -15.49 0.25
CA ASP A 45 -8.95 -15.45 0.46
C ASP A 45 -9.34 -15.87 1.88
N THR A 46 -8.68 -16.89 2.44
CA THR A 46 -8.86 -17.32 3.82
C THR A 46 -8.50 -16.18 4.79
N ILE A 47 -7.38 -15.50 4.54
CA ILE A 47 -6.96 -14.35 5.33
C ILE A 47 -7.95 -13.20 5.18
N ARG A 48 -8.44 -12.92 3.96
CA ARG A 48 -9.47 -11.89 3.75
C ARG A 48 -10.73 -12.16 4.57
N LYS A 49 -11.20 -13.41 4.61
CA LYS A 49 -12.38 -13.80 5.41
C LYS A 49 -12.13 -13.61 6.90
N LEU A 50 -10.96 -14.04 7.38
CA LEU A 50 -10.59 -13.90 8.79
C LEU A 50 -10.44 -12.43 9.20
N LEU A 51 -9.82 -11.59 8.37
CA LEU A 51 -9.74 -10.15 8.62
C LEU A 51 -11.12 -9.50 8.71
N LYS A 52 -12.05 -9.92 7.84
CA LYS A 52 -13.43 -9.43 7.85
C LYS A 52 -14.16 -9.84 9.14
N ASP A 53 -13.98 -11.08 9.58
CA ASP A 53 -14.55 -11.60 10.84
C ASP A 53 -14.03 -10.84 12.06
N MET A 54 -12.74 -10.48 12.04
CA MET A 54 -12.08 -9.67 13.07
C MET A 54 -12.39 -8.17 13.00
N GLY A 55 -13.26 -7.73 12.08
CA GLY A 55 -13.66 -6.32 11.95
C GLY A 55 -12.63 -5.41 11.26
N TYR A 56 -11.62 -5.98 10.59
CA TYR A 56 -10.66 -5.18 9.82
C TYR A 56 -11.24 -4.77 8.47
N SER A 57 -11.08 -3.49 8.14
CA SER A 57 -11.41 -2.97 6.82
C SER A 57 -10.15 -2.89 5.96
N LEU A 58 -10.12 -3.67 4.87
CA LEU A 58 -9.07 -3.61 3.86
C LEU A 58 -9.18 -2.29 3.09
N LYS A 59 -8.35 -1.32 3.46
CA LYS A 59 -8.27 -0.05 2.75
C LYS A 59 -7.22 -0.15 1.66
N ILE A 60 -7.67 -0.42 0.43
CA ILE A 60 -6.81 -0.23 -0.73
C ILE A 60 -6.51 1.27 -0.89
N ASN A 61 -5.24 1.62 -1.05
CA ASN A 61 -4.82 2.96 -1.43
C ASN A 61 -5.21 3.20 -2.90
N TYR A 62 -6.49 3.45 -3.14
CA TYR A 62 -6.97 3.87 -4.45
C TYR A 62 -6.72 5.37 -4.60
N LYS A 63 -5.80 5.75 -5.49
CA LYS A 63 -5.53 7.16 -5.83
C LYS A 63 -6.71 7.75 -6.62
N LYS A 64 -7.80 8.03 -5.92
CA LYS A 64 -9.10 8.44 -6.47
C LYS A 64 -9.08 9.78 -7.20
N ILE A 65 -8.09 10.63 -6.90
CA ILE A 65 -7.96 11.97 -7.50
C ILE A 65 -7.26 11.89 -8.85
N GLU A 66 -6.14 11.16 -8.93
CA GLU A 66 -5.27 11.10 -10.11
C GLU A 66 -5.72 10.04 -11.12
N SER A 67 -6.38 8.97 -10.67
CA SER A 67 -6.79 7.83 -11.50
C SER A 67 -8.27 7.81 -11.86
N ASN A 68 -9.01 8.88 -11.58
CA ASN A 68 -10.43 8.93 -11.96
C ASN A 68 -10.56 8.96 -13.50
N PRO A 69 -11.11 7.92 -14.14
CA PRO A 69 -11.24 7.86 -15.60
C PRO A 69 -12.08 9.02 -16.16
N SER A 70 -13.02 9.56 -15.39
CA SER A 70 -13.81 10.73 -15.77
C SER A 70 -13.02 12.05 -15.77
N LYS A 71 -11.86 12.11 -15.10
CA LYS A 71 -10.98 13.30 -15.05
C LYS A 71 -9.66 13.12 -15.82
N SER A 72 -9.35 11.89 -16.25
CA SER A 72 -8.16 11.55 -17.04
C SER A 72 -8.46 11.69 -18.54
N THR A 73 -8.26 12.88 -19.10
CA THR A 73 -8.26 13.10 -20.55
C THR A 73 -6.91 12.68 -21.16
N PRO A 74 -6.83 12.39 -22.46
CA PRO A 74 -5.55 12.10 -23.13
C PRO A 74 -4.49 13.20 -22.90
N GLU A 75 -4.92 14.46 -22.85
CA GLU A 75 -4.08 15.62 -22.60
C GLU A 75 -3.53 15.67 -21.16
N SER A 76 -4.38 15.40 -20.15
CA SER A 76 -3.91 15.38 -18.75
C SER A 76 -2.94 14.23 -18.49
N ARG A 77 -3.12 13.08 -19.17
CA ARG A 77 -2.16 11.97 -19.15
C ARG A 77 -0.81 12.35 -19.75
N LYS A 78 -0.80 13.04 -20.90
CA LYS A 78 0.43 13.51 -21.56
C LYS A 78 1.19 14.54 -20.71
N LYS A 79 0.48 15.50 -20.12
CA LYS A 79 1.08 16.52 -19.22
C LYS A 79 1.71 15.89 -17.98
N ARG A 80 1.05 14.87 -17.40
CA ARG A 80 1.57 14.11 -16.25
C ARG A 80 2.84 13.35 -16.62
N ASP A 81 2.85 12.70 -17.78
CA ASP A 81 4.02 11.95 -18.26
C ASP A 81 5.24 12.87 -18.47
N GLN A 82 5.01 14.07 -19.01
CA GLN A 82 6.03 15.11 -19.13
C GLN A 82 6.56 15.56 -17.75
N GLN A 83 5.69 15.73 -16.76
CA GLN A 83 6.10 16.08 -15.40
C GLN A 83 6.97 14.99 -14.75
N PHE A 84 6.61 13.71 -14.92
CA PHE A 84 7.44 12.60 -14.43
C PHE A 84 8.78 12.53 -15.15
N THR A 85 8.80 12.73 -16.46
CA THR A 85 10.04 12.80 -17.25
C THR A 85 10.95 13.92 -16.73
N TYR A 86 10.39 15.10 -16.47
CA TYR A 86 11.13 16.23 -15.93
C TYR A 86 11.69 15.95 -14.53
N ILE A 87 10.91 15.36 -13.63
CA ILE A 87 11.38 14.96 -12.29
C ILE A 87 12.49 13.91 -12.38
N SER A 88 12.38 12.94 -13.30
CA SER A 88 13.41 11.92 -13.52
C SER A 88 14.72 12.53 -14.02
N GLN A 89 14.65 13.41 -15.03
CA GLN A 89 15.81 14.15 -15.52
C GLN A 89 16.45 15.00 -14.41
N MET A 90 15.62 15.65 -13.60
CA MET A 90 16.08 16.41 -12.44
C MET A 90 16.80 15.50 -11.43
N ARG A 91 16.23 14.33 -11.09
CA ARG A 91 16.90 13.34 -10.23
C ARG A 91 18.24 12.87 -10.79
N GLU A 92 18.31 12.56 -12.09
CA GLU A 92 19.56 12.16 -12.74
C GLU A 92 20.62 13.27 -12.68
N SER A 93 20.22 14.51 -12.94
CA SER A 93 21.13 15.66 -12.81
C SER A 93 21.64 15.84 -11.38
N PHE A 94 20.78 15.71 -10.36
CA PHE A 94 21.18 15.79 -8.96
C PHE A 94 22.08 14.63 -8.52
N LEU A 95 21.81 13.40 -8.97
CA LEU A 95 22.66 12.23 -8.72
C LEU A 95 24.04 12.42 -9.36
N LYS A 96 24.08 12.94 -10.60
CA LYS A 96 25.32 13.20 -11.34
C LYS A 96 26.13 14.34 -10.74
N GLN A 97 25.47 15.34 -10.15
CA GLN A 97 26.10 16.51 -9.54
C GLN A 97 26.55 16.29 -8.08
N LYS A 98 26.24 15.11 -7.49
CA LYS A 98 26.77 14.62 -6.20
C LYS A 98 26.87 15.70 -5.10
N SER A 99 25.78 16.43 -4.87
CA SER A 99 25.66 17.32 -3.72
C SER A 99 24.51 16.88 -2.83
N LEU A 100 24.89 16.21 -1.73
CA LEU A 100 24.20 16.09 -0.45
C LEU A 100 22.67 16.26 -0.50
N MET A 101 21.94 15.21 -0.91
CA MET A 101 20.56 15.05 -0.44
C MET A 101 20.61 14.25 0.86
N ILE A 102 20.10 14.90 1.90
CA ILE A 102 20.15 14.56 3.33
C ILE A 102 19.65 13.13 3.60
N SER A 103 20.35 12.47 4.53
CA SER A 103 19.98 11.21 5.18
C SER A 103 18.77 11.35 6.10
#